data_AF-A0A318KMS7-F1
#
_entry.id   AF-A0A318KMS7-F1
#
_cell.length_a   1.000
_cell.length_b   1.000
_cell.length_c   1.000
_cell.angle_alpha   90.00
_cell.angle_beta   90.00
_cell.angle_gamma   90.00
#
_symmetry.space_group_name_H-M   'P 1'
#
loop_
_entity.id
_entity.type
_entity.pdbx_description
1 polymer ?
#
loop_
_entity_poly.entity_id
_entity_poly.type
_entity_poly.pdbx_seq_one_letter_code
_entity_poly.pdbx_strand_id
1 'polypeptide(L)'
;MGSYTIVDTNQTSYYGNTTTISTPASNASFYGQDAGYQGKQPSYVDNGNSTVTDLNTGLTWMKSTTSQEMTWAQAVSYASTAVIGGYSDWRLPTIKELYSLIEFSGYTGTSISTSSPYLDTRYFNFSYGDTSAGERVIDAQEWSSTRYVSTTMSGDPTAFGVNFADGRIKGYPISIGGTTQTMDVRLVRGNTSYGQNAYVDNGNGTITDNATGLMWLQADSGSAMSWQDALAYAEASTASGYSDWRLPNAKELQSIVDYTRSPDTTGTAAIDPLFKATNIGTSSAPEYGFYWSGTSHVENGSGDYAVYVAFGRALGWMQQKDGSYKLMDVHGAGAQRSDPKTGNASDYPHGFGPQGDVIRINNMVRLVRDASSTSSDNTNQSFTGTSGNDSFTGGTGNDTIDGGAGIDTAVFSNKIADYTRSKSGSVWTIKANVGTDGTDTVSNVERLHFSDGNVALDTDGAAGQAYRLYRAAFAREPDKGGVGYWMAQMDKGMSLATAASSFIASSEFQARYGSAPSNGDLLTKLYSNVLGRAADQSGYDWWLTQMNNGLSKTNVLVEFAQSAENQSAVATLIGSTGFAYTEWLG
;
A
#
# COMPACT_ATOMS: atom_id res chain seq x y z
N MET A 1 5.12 -14.71 -18.21
CA MET A 1 5.78 -13.92 -17.14
C MET A 1 4.66 -13.44 -16.23
N GLY A 2 4.84 -13.51 -14.91
CA GLY A 2 3.82 -13.01 -13.97
C GLY A 2 3.87 -11.49 -13.86
N SER A 3 2.74 -10.86 -13.56
CA SER A 3 2.70 -9.46 -13.12
C SER A 3 3.10 -9.35 -11.64
N TYR A 4 3.54 -8.17 -11.22
CA TYR A 4 3.74 -7.84 -9.81
C TYR A 4 3.34 -6.40 -9.52
N THR A 5 2.74 -6.19 -8.35
CA THR A 5 2.32 -4.87 -7.89
C THR A 5 3.49 -4.14 -7.24
N ILE A 6 3.80 -2.93 -7.69
CA ILE A 6 4.69 -2.03 -6.95
C ILE A 6 3.87 -1.40 -5.83
N VAL A 7 4.26 -1.68 -4.58
CA VAL A 7 3.67 -1.04 -3.41
C VAL A 7 4.04 0.44 -3.41
N ASP A 8 3.10 1.30 -3.02
CA ASP A 8 3.34 2.73 -2.89
C ASP A 8 4.38 3.06 -1.80
N THR A 9 4.90 4.28 -1.83
CA THR A 9 5.87 4.77 -0.83
C THR A 9 5.20 5.18 0.49
N ASN A 10 3.87 5.35 0.50
CA ASN A 10 3.10 5.86 1.64
C ASN A 10 3.50 7.29 2.06
N GLN A 11 4.14 8.05 1.16
CA GLN A 11 4.41 9.46 1.40
C GLN A 11 3.14 10.27 1.17
N THR A 12 2.52 10.72 2.25
CA THR A 12 1.24 11.48 2.20
C THR A 12 1.40 12.99 2.34
N SER A 13 2.59 13.46 2.75
CA SER A 13 2.90 14.87 2.96
C SER A 13 3.59 15.48 1.74
N TYR A 14 3.32 16.77 1.49
CA TYR A 14 3.96 17.54 0.42
C TYR A 14 5.11 18.37 0.98
N TYR A 15 6.18 18.52 0.20
CA TYR A 15 7.38 19.23 0.64
C TYR A 15 7.86 20.22 -0.42
N GLY A 16 8.23 21.42 0.03
CA GLY A 16 8.99 22.37 -0.78
C GLY A 16 10.48 22.08 -0.71
N ASN A 17 11.30 23.12 -0.92
CA ASN A 17 12.76 23.01 -0.85
C ASN A 17 13.31 22.90 0.59
N THR A 18 12.56 23.33 1.60
CA THR A 18 13.06 23.42 2.99
C THR A 18 12.07 23.05 4.07
N THR A 19 10.78 22.92 3.73
CA THR A 19 9.68 22.74 4.68
C THR A 19 8.55 21.92 4.07
N THR A 20 7.75 21.29 4.91
CA THR A 20 6.43 20.75 4.53
C THR A 20 5.51 21.88 4.06
N ILE A 21 4.73 21.61 3.00
CA ILE A 21 3.76 22.54 2.42
C ILE A 21 2.37 21.91 2.37
N SER A 22 1.33 22.72 2.18
CA SER A 22 0.00 22.23 1.82
C SER A 22 -0.01 21.67 0.40
N THR A 23 -1.01 20.84 0.08
CA THR A 23 -1.25 20.34 -1.28
C THR A 23 -1.14 21.47 -2.32
N PRO A 24 -0.17 21.41 -3.25
CA PRO A 24 -0.03 22.42 -4.29
C PRO A 24 -1.20 22.36 -5.28
N ALA A 25 -1.64 23.52 -5.75
CA ALA A 25 -2.56 23.58 -6.90
C ALA A 25 -1.84 23.10 -8.17
N SER A 26 -2.59 22.63 -9.17
CA SER A 26 -2.04 22.04 -10.41
C SER A 26 -1.14 22.96 -11.24
N ASN A 27 -1.19 24.27 -11.01
CA ASN A 27 -0.34 25.27 -11.66
C ASN A 27 0.71 25.89 -10.72
N ALA A 28 0.86 25.37 -9.50
CA ALA A 28 1.79 25.87 -8.50
C ALA A 28 3.11 25.08 -8.51
N SER A 29 4.18 25.70 -7.97
CA SER A 29 5.44 25.01 -7.71
C SER A 29 5.23 23.77 -6.86
N PHE A 30 6.02 22.73 -7.14
CA PHE A 30 5.99 21.45 -6.44
C PHE A 30 4.68 20.65 -6.60
N TYR A 31 3.80 20.99 -7.54
CA TYR A 31 2.76 20.05 -7.98
C TYR A 31 3.38 18.83 -8.69
N GLY A 32 2.73 17.68 -8.64
CA GLY A 32 3.24 16.43 -9.25
C GLY A 32 4.18 15.61 -8.35
N GLN A 33 4.23 15.87 -7.05
CA GLN A 33 4.97 15.05 -6.07
C GLN A 33 4.32 13.69 -5.86
N ASP A 34 5.08 12.75 -5.30
CA ASP A 34 4.61 11.41 -4.90
C ASP A 34 3.30 11.44 -4.11
N ALA A 35 3.20 12.33 -3.10
CA ALA A 35 1.99 12.51 -2.29
C ALA A 35 0.73 12.95 -3.05
N GLY A 36 0.88 13.38 -4.31
CA GLY A 36 -0.22 13.72 -5.23
C GLY A 36 -0.77 12.55 -6.03
N TYR A 37 -0.05 11.43 -6.05
CA TYR A 37 -0.41 10.25 -6.84
C TYR A 37 -0.97 9.14 -5.94
N GLN A 38 -1.99 8.46 -6.43
CA GLN A 38 -2.61 7.34 -5.70
C GLN A 38 -1.98 6.03 -6.15
N GLY A 39 -0.93 5.59 -5.45
CA GLY A 39 -0.38 4.24 -5.61
C GLY A 39 -1.12 3.20 -4.77
N LYS A 40 -0.74 1.92 -4.94
CA LYS A 40 -1.24 0.80 -4.13
C LYS A 40 -0.63 0.85 -2.73
N GLN A 41 -1.37 1.46 -1.80
CA GLN A 41 -0.91 1.64 -0.42
C GLN A 41 -0.52 0.30 0.24
N PRO A 42 0.53 0.28 1.07
CA PRO A 42 0.97 -0.91 1.79
C PRO A 42 -0.18 -1.58 2.56
N SER A 43 -0.29 -2.90 2.43
CA SER A 43 -1.35 -3.68 3.04
C SER A 43 -0.80 -5.01 3.52
N TYR A 44 -0.89 -5.26 4.82
CA TYR A 44 -0.24 -6.38 5.49
C TYR A 44 -1.22 -7.15 6.39
N VAL A 45 -0.96 -8.44 6.55
CA VAL A 45 -1.62 -9.30 7.55
C VAL A 45 -0.54 -9.92 8.44
N ASP A 46 -0.66 -9.73 9.75
CA ASP A 46 0.08 -10.55 10.72
C ASP A 46 -0.59 -11.91 10.85
N ASN A 47 0.13 -12.96 10.48
CA ASN A 47 -0.38 -14.33 10.46
C ASN A 47 -0.41 -14.98 11.85
N GLY A 48 0.05 -14.29 12.91
CA GLY A 48 0.06 -14.80 14.29
C GLY A 48 1.06 -15.94 14.53
N ASN A 49 1.96 -16.20 13.57
CA ASN A 49 2.93 -17.29 13.60
C ASN A 49 4.36 -16.81 13.29
N SER A 50 4.67 -15.56 13.63
CA SER A 50 5.94 -14.87 13.34
C SER A 50 6.16 -14.54 11.85
N THR A 51 5.11 -14.57 11.04
CA THR A 51 5.15 -14.16 9.63
C THR A 51 4.15 -13.05 9.34
N VAL A 52 4.47 -12.22 8.34
CA VAL A 52 3.61 -11.14 7.84
C VAL A 52 3.42 -11.34 6.35
N THR A 53 2.18 -11.36 5.88
CA THR A 53 1.88 -11.42 4.45
C THR A 53 1.59 -10.02 3.91
N ASP A 54 2.28 -9.63 2.85
CA ASP A 54 2.00 -8.44 2.07
C ASP A 54 0.94 -8.78 1.01
N LEU A 55 -0.24 -8.17 1.15
CA LEU A 55 -1.40 -8.45 0.31
C LEU A 55 -1.28 -7.87 -1.10
N ASN A 56 -0.42 -6.87 -1.31
CA ASN A 56 -0.19 -6.29 -2.63
C ASN A 56 0.80 -7.14 -3.44
N THR A 57 1.86 -7.60 -2.80
CA THR A 57 2.96 -8.29 -3.49
C THR A 57 2.80 -9.80 -3.47
N GLY A 58 1.96 -10.36 -2.59
CA GLY A 58 1.84 -11.80 -2.37
C GLY A 58 3.09 -12.41 -1.73
N LEU A 59 4.00 -11.58 -1.22
CA LEU A 59 5.18 -12.01 -0.47
C LEU A 59 4.79 -12.26 1.00
N THR A 60 5.37 -13.29 1.60
CA THR A 60 5.28 -13.52 3.04
C THR A 60 6.66 -13.38 3.67
N TRP A 61 6.75 -12.64 4.76
CA TRP A 61 7.97 -12.17 5.38
C TRP A 61 8.13 -12.70 6.79
N MET A 62 9.38 -12.83 7.25
CA MET A 62 9.67 -12.87 8.69
C MET A 62 9.22 -11.56 9.35
N LYS A 63 8.52 -11.69 10.49
CA LYS A 63 8.07 -10.53 11.27
C LYS A 63 9.23 -9.75 11.91
N SER A 64 10.27 -10.44 12.39
CA SER A 64 11.50 -9.86 12.95
C SER A 64 12.70 -10.23 12.09
N THR A 65 13.80 -9.48 12.22
CA THR A 65 15.13 -9.92 11.79
C THR A 65 15.66 -11.05 12.69
N THR A 66 16.76 -11.69 12.28
CA THR A 66 17.52 -12.61 13.12
C THR A 66 18.03 -11.93 14.40
N SER A 67 18.15 -12.68 15.49
CA SER A 67 18.63 -12.14 16.78
C SER A 67 20.14 -11.87 16.81
N GLN A 68 20.86 -12.27 15.77
CA GLN A 68 22.27 -12.00 15.57
C GLN A 68 22.46 -11.65 14.10
N GLU A 69 23.37 -10.71 13.85
CA GLU A 69 23.82 -10.41 12.51
C GLU A 69 24.55 -11.61 11.90
N MET A 70 24.51 -11.72 10.58
CA MET A 70 25.14 -12.79 9.82
C MET A 70 26.00 -12.23 8.70
N THR A 71 27.08 -12.94 8.36
CA THR A 71 27.76 -12.70 7.08
C THR A 71 26.81 -13.02 5.93
N TRP A 72 27.02 -12.40 4.77
CA TRP A 72 26.17 -12.65 3.60
C TRP A 72 26.05 -14.15 3.25
N ALA A 73 27.16 -14.89 3.31
CA ALA A 73 27.17 -16.34 3.04
C ALA A 73 26.41 -17.15 4.09
N GLN A 74 26.49 -16.75 5.37
CA GLN A 74 25.69 -17.34 6.44
C GLN A 74 24.20 -17.04 6.25
N ALA A 75 23.83 -15.81 5.85
CA ALA A 75 22.45 -15.42 5.60
C ALA A 75 21.80 -16.28 4.49
N VAL A 76 22.53 -16.51 3.38
CA VAL A 76 22.09 -17.41 2.30
C VAL A 76 21.92 -18.85 2.80
N SER A 77 22.87 -19.35 3.59
CA SER A 77 22.82 -20.71 4.13
C SER A 77 21.68 -20.87 5.14
N TYR A 78 21.49 -19.90 6.02
CA TYR A 78 20.42 -19.85 7.00
C TYR A 78 19.05 -19.89 6.31
N ALA A 79 18.85 -19.08 5.27
CA ALA A 79 17.60 -19.04 4.52
C ALA A 79 17.16 -20.43 4.04
N SER A 80 18.09 -21.21 3.48
CA SER A 80 17.80 -22.55 2.94
C SER A 80 17.42 -23.63 3.97
N THR A 81 17.64 -23.34 5.25
CA THR A 81 17.39 -24.29 6.36
C THR A 81 16.37 -23.77 7.37
N ALA A 82 15.92 -22.52 7.22
CA ALA A 82 15.01 -21.88 8.15
C ALA A 82 13.63 -22.56 8.12
N VAL A 83 13.07 -22.79 9.31
CA VAL A 83 11.67 -23.20 9.48
C VAL A 83 10.97 -22.18 10.38
N ILE A 84 10.10 -21.36 9.79
CA ILE A 84 9.47 -20.20 10.46
C ILE A 84 7.99 -20.19 10.09
N GLY A 85 7.12 -20.03 11.08
CA GLY A 85 5.66 -20.04 10.88
C GLY A 85 5.11 -21.36 10.29
N GLY A 86 5.86 -22.47 10.39
CA GLY A 86 5.52 -23.75 9.78
C GLY A 86 5.98 -23.93 8.33
N TYR A 87 6.72 -22.97 7.76
CA TYR A 87 7.20 -23.00 6.37
C TYR A 87 8.71 -23.22 6.30
N SER A 88 9.19 -23.88 5.24
CA SER A 88 10.59 -24.27 5.03
C SER A 88 11.18 -23.83 3.68
N ASP A 89 10.44 -23.03 2.91
CA ASP A 89 10.76 -22.54 1.57
C ASP A 89 11.25 -21.07 1.61
N TRP A 90 11.97 -20.71 2.67
CA TRP A 90 12.48 -19.37 2.87
C TRP A 90 13.70 -19.07 1.99
N ARG A 91 13.85 -17.80 1.63
CA ARG A 91 14.98 -17.27 0.88
C ARG A 91 15.38 -15.89 1.38
N LEU A 92 16.63 -15.52 1.13
CA LEU A 92 17.10 -14.15 1.32
C LEU A 92 16.48 -13.27 0.22
N PRO A 93 15.79 -12.16 0.56
CA PRO A 93 15.07 -11.34 -0.40
C PRO A 93 16.03 -10.73 -1.41
N THR A 94 15.59 -10.61 -2.66
CA THR A 94 16.25 -9.71 -3.61
C THR A 94 16.11 -8.26 -3.14
N ILE A 95 16.94 -7.36 -3.65
CA ILE A 95 16.87 -5.96 -3.25
C ILE A 95 15.53 -5.30 -3.64
N LYS A 96 14.92 -5.70 -4.77
CA LYS A 96 13.58 -5.22 -5.17
C LYS A 96 12.50 -5.65 -4.17
N GLU A 97 12.57 -6.89 -3.69
CA GLU A 97 11.64 -7.38 -2.65
C GLU A 97 11.90 -6.68 -1.33
N LEU A 98 13.14 -6.60 -0.85
CA LEU A 98 13.43 -5.98 0.44
C LEU A 98 13.04 -4.50 0.46
N TYR A 99 13.26 -3.79 -0.66
CA TYR A 99 12.87 -2.39 -0.81
C TYR A 99 11.34 -2.19 -0.92
N SER A 100 10.56 -3.23 -1.24
CA SER A 100 9.09 -3.10 -1.29
C SER A 100 8.50 -2.72 0.07
N LEU A 101 9.18 -3.06 1.17
CA LEU A 101 8.79 -2.74 2.55
C LEU A 101 9.11 -1.30 2.99
N ILE A 102 9.87 -0.52 2.20
CA ILE A 102 10.26 0.83 2.61
C ILE A 102 9.05 1.77 2.66
N GLU A 103 8.88 2.49 3.77
CA GLU A 103 7.80 3.46 3.97
C GLU A 103 8.38 4.88 4.08
N PHE A 104 8.17 5.73 3.07
CA PHE A 104 8.62 7.13 3.07
C PHE A 104 7.73 8.07 3.89
N SER A 105 6.80 7.52 4.68
CA SER A 105 6.22 8.17 5.85
C SER A 105 7.19 8.19 7.05
N GLY A 106 8.22 7.33 7.05
CA GLY A 106 9.31 7.32 8.02
C GLY A 106 10.24 8.52 7.85
N TYR A 107 11.08 8.78 8.86
CA TYR A 107 12.04 9.88 8.84
C TYR A 107 13.21 9.64 9.81
N THR A 108 14.39 10.14 9.46
CA THR A 108 15.60 10.02 10.30
C THR A 108 15.83 11.30 11.09
N GLY A 109 15.97 11.19 12.42
CA GLY A 109 16.37 12.29 13.29
C GLY A 109 17.79 12.14 13.83
N THR A 110 18.14 12.94 14.85
CA THR A 110 19.45 12.90 15.51
C THR A 110 19.54 11.83 16.61
N SER A 111 18.41 11.22 16.98
CA SER A 111 18.28 10.16 17.99
C SER A 111 17.16 9.19 17.65
N ILE A 112 17.09 8.04 18.34
CA ILE A 112 15.96 7.10 18.23
C ILE A 112 14.62 7.79 18.52
N SER A 113 14.57 8.62 19.58
CA SER A 113 13.34 9.32 19.99
C SER A 113 12.86 10.39 19.01
N THR A 114 13.71 10.80 18.06
CA THR A 114 13.41 11.76 17.01
C THR A 114 13.37 11.12 15.63
N SER A 115 13.34 9.78 15.56
CA SER A 115 13.30 9.02 14.31
C SER A 115 12.06 8.13 14.26
N SER A 116 11.54 7.91 13.05
CA SER A 116 10.54 6.88 12.75
C SER A 116 11.12 6.01 11.64
N PRO A 117 11.20 4.67 11.82
CA PRO A 117 11.83 3.84 10.80
C PRO A 117 11.00 3.89 9.52
N TYR A 118 11.68 3.69 8.40
CA TYR A 118 11.08 3.59 7.07
C TYR A 118 10.42 2.22 6.87
N LEU A 119 9.67 1.74 7.86
CA LEU A 119 9.06 0.42 7.90
C LEU A 119 7.78 0.49 8.74
N ASP A 120 6.74 -0.26 8.35
CA ASP A 120 5.50 -0.31 9.11
C ASP A 120 5.64 -1.15 10.39
N THR A 121 5.95 -0.48 11.50
CA THR A 121 6.18 -1.13 12.80
C THR A 121 4.91 -1.67 13.48
N ARG A 122 3.73 -1.50 12.87
CA ARG A 122 2.51 -2.19 13.32
C ARG A 122 2.58 -3.67 12.98
N TYR A 123 3.24 -4.01 11.88
CA TYR A 123 3.36 -5.38 11.38
C TYR A 123 4.77 -5.94 11.56
N PHE A 124 5.81 -5.13 11.39
CA PHE A 124 7.20 -5.60 11.45
C PHE A 124 7.90 -5.15 12.73
N ASN A 125 8.63 -6.07 13.35
CA ASN A 125 9.52 -5.71 14.45
C ASN A 125 10.78 -5.06 13.88
N PHE A 126 11.19 -3.97 14.52
CA PHE A 126 12.35 -3.18 14.14
C PHE A 126 13.09 -2.69 15.38
N SER A 127 14.42 -2.72 15.30
CA SER A 127 15.32 -2.17 16.31
C SER A 127 16.34 -1.27 15.61
N TYR A 128 16.60 -0.10 16.20
CA TYR A 128 17.74 0.73 15.83
C TYR A 128 19.03 0.15 16.44
N GLY A 129 20.18 0.63 15.95
CA GLY A 129 21.49 0.23 16.50
C GLY A 129 21.63 0.53 17.99
N ASP A 130 22.32 -0.35 18.71
CA ASP A 130 22.54 -0.27 20.15
C ASP A 130 23.63 0.76 20.50
N THR A 131 23.17 1.99 20.73
CA THR A 131 24.04 3.09 21.18
C THR A 131 24.75 2.83 22.51
N SER A 132 24.24 1.92 23.35
CA SER A 132 24.92 1.53 24.60
C SER A 132 26.11 0.60 24.36
N ALA A 133 26.09 -0.14 23.24
CA ALA A 133 27.20 -0.93 22.72
C ALA A 133 28.15 -0.13 21.82
N GLY A 134 27.89 1.15 21.59
CA GLY A 134 28.71 2.05 20.77
C GLY A 134 28.31 2.10 19.30
N GLU A 135 27.20 1.47 18.92
CA GLU A 135 26.64 1.55 17.57
C GLU A 135 25.97 2.92 17.34
N ARG A 136 25.86 3.32 16.07
CA ARG A 136 25.06 4.48 15.69
C ARG A 136 23.61 4.05 15.59
N VAL A 137 22.69 5.00 15.75
CA VAL A 137 21.24 4.77 15.58
C VAL A 137 20.91 4.07 14.24
N ILE A 138 21.66 4.38 13.19
CA ILE A 138 21.45 3.86 11.84
C ILE A 138 22.16 2.53 11.55
N ASP A 139 22.87 1.94 12.52
CA ASP A 139 23.53 0.64 12.36
C ASP A 139 22.49 -0.49 12.52
N ALA A 140 21.66 -0.64 11.49
CA ALA A 140 20.54 -1.59 11.41
C ALA A 140 20.29 -2.03 9.95
N GLN A 141 21.38 -2.35 9.24
CA GLN A 141 21.32 -2.71 7.82
C GLN A 141 20.85 -4.16 7.65
N GLU A 142 20.04 -4.44 6.63
CA GLU A 142 19.58 -5.78 6.29
C GLU A 142 20.17 -6.24 4.94
N TRP A 143 20.71 -7.47 4.90
CA TRP A 143 21.23 -8.06 3.67
C TRP A 143 20.13 -8.36 2.66
N SER A 144 20.39 -8.10 1.37
CA SER A 144 19.67 -8.73 0.26
C SER A 144 20.52 -9.80 -0.42
N SER A 145 19.89 -10.67 -1.21
CA SER A 145 20.56 -11.64 -2.08
C SER A 145 21.15 -11.00 -3.34
N THR A 146 20.83 -9.73 -3.63
CA THR A 146 21.31 -9.04 -4.83
C THR A 146 22.73 -8.54 -4.65
N ARG A 147 23.66 -9.18 -5.36
CA ARG A 147 25.06 -8.77 -5.39
C ARG A 147 25.28 -7.62 -6.37
N TYR A 148 26.20 -6.73 -6.05
CA TYR A 148 26.69 -5.78 -7.05
C TYR A 148 27.60 -6.51 -8.03
N VAL A 149 27.42 -6.25 -9.33
CA VAL A 149 28.18 -6.91 -10.41
C VAL A 149 29.60 -6.36 -10.59
N SER A 150 29.96 -5.34 -9.80
CA SER A 150 31.30 -4.79 -9.67
C SER A 150 31.68 -4.75 -8.18
N THR A 151 32.66 -3.93 -7.84
CA THR A 151 33.16 -3.72 -6.47
C THR A 151 32.95 -2.28 -6.05
N THR A 152 32.81 -2.03 -4.75
CA THR A 152 32.81 -0.67 -4.20
C THR A 152 34.09 -0.41 -3.41
N MET A 153 34.26 0.82 -2.92
CA MET A 153 35.32 1.20 -1.99
C MET A 153 36.72 0.89 -2.55
N SER A 154 37.46 -0.01 -1.90
CA SER A 154 38.83 -0.36 -2.28
C SER A 154 38.91 -1.62 -3.14
N GLY A 155 37.90 -1.86 -3.99
CA GLY A 155 37.79 -3.08 -4.78
C GLY A 155 37.10 -4.21 -4.02
N ASP A 156 36.26 -3.88 -3.05
CA ASP A 156 35.64 -4.83 -2.15
C ASP A 156 34.39 -5.47 -2.78
N PRO A 157 34.28 -6.82 -2.77
CA PRO A 157 33.06 -7.52 -3.22
C PRO A 157 31.85 -7.05 -2.42
N THR A 158 30.75 -6.75 -3.11
CA THR A 158 29.64 -5.99 -2.52
C THR A 158 28.30 -6.68 -2.76
N ALA A 159 27.41 -6.58 -1.77
CA ALA A 159 25.99 -6.89 -1.91
C ALA A 159 25.14 -5.67 -1.55
N PHE A 160 23.99 -5.52 -2.20
CA PHE A 160 23.05 -4.48 -1.82
C PHE A 160 22.32 -4.87 -0.54
N GLY A 161 21.99 -3.87 0.27
CA GLY A 161 21.13 -4.00 1.43
C GLY A 161 20.21 -2.81 1.56
N VAL A 162 19.21 -2.95 2.42
CA VAL A 162 18.30 -1.87 2.82
C VAL A 162 18.59 -1.51 4.27
N ASN A 163 18.52 -0.22 4.60
CA ASN A 163 18.56 0.23 5.97
C ASN A 163 17.25 0.95 6.32
N PHE A 164 16.38 0.28 7.08
CA PHE A 164 15.10 0.85 7.48
C PHE A 164 15.23 1.97 8.52
N ALA A 165 16.41 2.15 9.15
CA ALA A 165 16.67 3.31 10.01
C ALA A 165 16.86 4.62 9.23
N ASP A 166 17.39 4.52 7.99
CA ASP A 166 17.78 5.69 7.19
C ASP A 166 17.14 5.74 5.78
N GLY A 167 16.32 4.76 5.42
CA GLY A 167 15.46 4.74 4.25
C GLY A 167 16.20 4.59 2.92
N ARG A 168 17.28 3.80 2.86
CA ARG A 168 18.19 3.75 1.70
C ARG A 168 18.56 2.34 1.24
N ILE A 169 18.84 2.24 -0.07
CA ILE A 169 19.61 1.13 -0.66
C ILE A 169 21.06 1.53 -0.78
N LYS A 170 21.97 0.70 -0.28
CA LYS A 170 23.42 0.89 -0.46
C LYS A 170 24.07 -0.44 -0.85
N GLY A 171 25.14 -0.37 -1.61
CA GLY A 171 26.08 -1.47 -1.77
C GLY A 171 27.01 -1.50 -0.56
N TYR A 172 26.96 -2.60 0.18
CA TYR A 172 27.82 -2.84 1.33
C TYR A 172 28.90 -3.87 1.00
N PRO A 173 30.18 -3.56 1.28
CA PRO A 173 31.25 -4.53 1.20
C PRO A 173 30.93 -5.78 2.05
N ILE A 174 30.99 -6.95 1.43
CA ILE A 174 30.88 -8.25 2.09
C ILE A 174 32.13 -8.50 2.95
N SER A 175 33.27 -7.97 2.52
CA SER A 175 34.50 -7.96 3.30
C SER A 175 35.25 -6.65 3.12
N ILE A 176 35.82 -6.12 4.21
CA ILE A 176 36.65 -4.92 4.22
C ILE A 176 38.02 -5.30 4.77
N GLY A 177 39.07 -5.17 3.96
CA GLY A 177 40.44 -5.45 4.41
C GLY A 177 40.65 -6.88 4.94
N GLY A 178 39.88 -7.85 4.45
CA GLY A 178 39.93 -9.26 4.87
C GLY A 178 39.03 -9.62 6.05
N THR A 179 38.34 -8.66 6.66
CA THR A 179 37.29 -8.90 7.67
C THR A 179 35.96 -9.07 6.97
N THR A 180 35.23 -10.17 7.21
CA THR A 180 33.88 -10.35 6.66
C THR A 180 32.88 -9.57 7.50
N GLN A 181 32.02 -8.81 6.84
CA GLN A 181 31.01 -8.00 7.50
C GLN A 181 29.75 -8.82 7.82
N THR A 182 29.08 -8.46 8.91
CA THR A 182 27.80 -9.02 9.34
C THR A 182 26.71 -7.95 9.25
N MET A 183 25.47 -8.36 9.01
CA MET A 183 24.26 -7.50 9.02
C MET A 183 23.04 -8.30 9.44
N ASP A 184 21.94 -7.62 9.73
CA ASP A 184 20.65 -8.23 10.01
C ASP A 184 20.09 -9.00 8.80
N VAL A 185 19.27 -10.00 9.09
CA VAL A 185 18.64 -10.86 8.07
C VAL A 185 17.15 -10.96 8.30
N ARG A 186 16.36 -10.61 7.29
CA ARG A 186 14.93 -10.87 7.18
C ARG A 186 14.67 -11.73 5.96
N LEU A 187 14.01 -12.86 6.16
CA LEU A 187 13.71 -13.78 5.06
C LEU A 187 12.32 -13.54 4.50
N VAL A 188 12.14 -13.98 3.27
CA VAL A 188 10.89 -13.88 2.52
C VAL A 188 10.58 -15.21 1.82
N ARG A 189 9.31 -15.42 1.49
CA ARG A 189 8.80 -16.54 0.70
C ARG A 189 7.61 -16.08 -0.15
N GLY A 190 7.13 -16.93 -1.06
CA GLY A 190 6.08 -16.56 -2.01
C GLY A 190 6.59 -15.71 -3.17
N ASN A 191 5.68 -15.35 -4.09
CA ASN A 191 5.87 -14.61 -5.34
C ASN A 191 7.33 -14.48 -5.85
N THR A 192 7.87 -15.55 -6.42
CA THR A 192 9.24 -15.56 -6.95
C THR A 192 9.42 -14.74 -8.23
N SER A 193 8.32 -14.24 -8.81
CA SER A 193 8.33 -13.33 -9.97
C SER A 193 8.40 -11.85 -9.60
N TYR A 194 8.31 -11.48 -8.32
CA TYR A 194 8.38 -10.08 -7.90
C TYR A 194 9.69 -9.43 -8.37
N GLY A 195 9.58 -8.25 -9.00
CA GLY A 195 10.73 -7.51 -9.52
C GLY A 195 11.27 -7.99 -10.87
N GLN A 196 10.66 -9.01 -11.50
CA GLN A 196 10.95 -9.42 -12.87
C GLN A 196 10.11 -8.58 -13.84
N ASN A 197 10.76 -7.67 -14.57
CA ASN A 197 10.09 -6.83 -15.56
C ASN A 197 9.80 -7.61 -16.85
N ALA A 198 8.79 -7.15 -17.60
CA ALA A 198 8.40 -7.69 -18.90
C ALA A 198 8.25 -6.55 -19.92
N TYR A 199 9.39 -5.99 -20.33
CA TYR A 199 9.44 -4.83 -21.20
C TYR A 199 9.02 -5.11 -22.64
N VAL A 200 8.29 -4.16 -23.23
CA VAL A 200 7.92 -4.10 -24.65
C VAL A 200 8.23 -2.70 -25.16
N ASP A 201 9.07 -2.60 -26.19
CA ASP A 201 9.24 -1.35 -26.94
C ASP A 201 8.01 -1.14 -27.83
N ASN A 202 7.31 -0.03 -27.64
CA ASN A 202 6.09 0.29 -28.38
C ASN A 202 6.39 0.90 -29.77
N GLY A 203 7.65 1.14 -30.12
CA GLY A 203 8.08 1.70 -31.40
C GLY A 203 7.77 3.19 -31.59
N ASN A 204 7.25 3.86 -30.55
CA ASN A 204 6.86 5.28 -30.56
C ASN A 204 7.65 6.12 -29.54
N GLY A 205 8.79 5.61 -29.06
CA GLY A 205 9.60 6.25 -28.02
C GLY A 205 9.14 5.96 -26.59
N THR A 206 8.25 4.99 -26.39
CA THR A 206 7.83 4.51 -25.06
C THR A 206 8.11 3.01 -24.89
N ILE A 207 8.30 2.60 -23.64
CA ILE A 207 8.46 1.20 -23.24
C ILE A 207 7.36 0.87 -22.23
N THR A 208 6.58 -0.18 -22.48
CA THR A 208 5.64 -0.71 -21.49
C THR A 208 6.30 -1.82 -20.71
N ASP A 209 6.24 -1.78 -19.38
CA ASP A 209 6.52 -2.92 -18.54
C ASP A 209 5.21 -3.64 -18.21
N ASN A 210 4.93 -4.73 -18.95
CA ASN A 210 3.71 -5.51 -18.75
C ASN A 210 3.65 -6.19 -17.37
N ALA A 211 4.78 -6.29 -16.67
CA ALA A 211 4.79 -6.88 -15.33
C ALA A 211 4.21 -5.92 -14.28
N THR A 212 4.45 -4.61 -14.43
CA THR A 212 4.04 -3.59 -13.46
C THR A 212 2.83 -2.78 -13.90
N GLY A 213 2.47 -2.84 -15.19
CA GLY A 213 1.43 -2.00 -15.78
C GLY A 213 1.87 -0.55 -16.00
N LEU A 214 3.17 -0.26 -15.91
CA LEU A 214 3.73 1.07 -16.12
C LEU A 214 4.25 1.23 -17.56
N MET A 215 4.12 2.44 -18.10
CA MET A 215 4.73 2.84 -19.36
C MET A 215 5.71 3.98 -19.11
N TRP A 216 6.89 3.86 -19.72
CA TRP A 216 8.02 4.73 -19.51
C TRP A 216 8.40 5.43 -20.80
N LEU A 217 8.90 6.66 -20.70
CA LEU A 217 9.65 7.24 -21.82
C LEU A 217 10.95 6.45 -22.02
N GLN A 218 11.22 6.10 -23.29
CA GLN A 218 12.43 5.37 -23.67
C GLN A 218 13.68 6.23 -23.48
N ALA A 219 13.62 7.53 -23.80
CA ALA A 219 14.69 8.48 -23.54
C ALA A 219 14.55 9.10 -22.14
N ASP A 220 15.68 9.41 -21.52
CA ASP A 220 15.70 10.32 -20.37
C ASP A 220 15.66 11.78 -20.81
N SER A 221 15.73 12.70 -19.85
CA SER A 221 15.68 14.15 -20.08
C SER A 221 16.85 14.71 -20.89
N GLY A 222 17.90 13.94 -21.17
CA GLY A 222 19.12 14.40 -21.87
C GLY A 222 20.01 15.36 -21.08
N SER A 223 19.45 16.08 -20.12
CA SER A 223 20.15 16.97 -19.19
C SER A 223 19.56 16.89 -17.79
N ALA A 224 20.41 17.11 -16.79
CA ALA A 224 20.03 17.16 -15.39
C ALA A 224 19.31 18.47 -15.05
N MET A 225 18.38 18.42 -14.08
CA MET A 225 17.60 19.57 -13.62
C MET A 225 17.31 19.50 -12.12
N SER A 226 16.91 20.65 -11.54
CA SER A 226 16.53 20.70 -10.13
C SER A 226 15.28 19.86 -9.88
N TRP A 227 15.03 19.48 -8.63
CA TRP A 227 13.87 18.65 -8.33
C TRP A 227 12.54 19.37 -8.63
N GLN A 228 12.45 20.67 -8.35
CA GLN A 228 11.27 21.47 -8.70
C GLN A 228 11.05 21.52 -10.22
N ASP A 229 12.13 21.67 -11.00
CA ASP A 229 12.04 21.68 -12.46
C ASP A 229 11.70 20.28 -13.01
N ALA A 230 12.14 19.21 -12.37
CA ALA A 230 11.81 17.83 -12.74
C ALA A 230 10.30 17.56 -12.62
N LEU A 231 9.68 18.03 -11.53
CA LEU A 231 8.23 17.96 -11.35
C LEU A 231 7.51 18.75 -12.45
N ALA A 232 7.90 20.01 -12.69
CA ALA A 232 7.30 20.83 -13.72
C ALA A 232 7.50 20.26 -15.14
N TYR A 233 8.66 19.68 -15.42
CA TYR A 233 8.98 19.01 -16.68
C TYR A 233 8.08 17.80 -16.93
N ALA A 234 7.80 17.01 -15.89
CA ALA A 234 6.89 15.88 -15.98
C ALA A 234 5.47 16.32 -16.35
N GLU A 235 4.89 17.23 -15.56
CA GLU A 235 3.50 17.70 -15.72
C GLU A 235 3.27 18.46 -17.03
N ALA A 236 4.30 19.10 -17.58
CA ALA A 236 4.23 19.82 -18.85
C ALA A 236 4.47 18.92 -20.08
N SER A 237 4.91 17.67 -19.89
CA SER A 237 5.31 16.80 -20.99
C SER A 237 4.11 16.32 -21.80
N THR A 238 4.18 16.49 -23.12
CA THR A 238 3.26 15.89 -24.09
C THR A 238 3.95 14.80 -24.93
N ALA A 239 5.04 14.23 -24.41
CA ALA A 239 5.92 13.33 -25.15
C ALA A 239 5.18 12.08 -25.64
N SER A 240 5.55 11.62 -26.85
CA SER A 240 4.96 10.44 -27.50
C SER A 240 3.42 10.46 -27.58
N GLY A 241 2.79 11.64 -27.54
CA GLY A 241 1.34 11.81 -27.68
C GLY A 241 0.53 11.70 -26.38
N TYR A 242 1.20 11.61 -25.23
CA TYR A 242 0.57 11.50 -23.91
C TYR A 242 0.83 12.73 -23.05
N SER A 243 -0.13 13.14 -22.23
CA SER A 243 -0.09 14.37 -21.41
C SER A 243 -0.27 14.14 -19.90
N ASP A 244 -0.22 12.89 -19.47
CA ASP A 244 -0.38 12.40 -18.10
C ASP A 244 0.94 11.77 -17.60
N TRP A 245 2.06 12.27 -18.11
CA TRP A 245 3.38 11.91 -17.62
C TRP A 245 3.60 12.46 -16.22
N ARG A 246 4.27 11.66 -15.39
CA ARG A 246 4.66 12.02 -14.03
C ARG A 246 6.10 11.62 -13.74
N LEU A 247 6.65 12.20 -12.69
CA LEU A 247 7.88 11.72 -12.09
C LEU A 247 7.55 10.42 -11.31
N PRO A 248 8.29 9.32 -11.50
CA PRO A 248 8.02 8.08 -10.78
C PRO A 248 8.26 8.26 -9.29
N ASN A 249 7.54 7.53 -8.44
CA ASN A 249 7.91 7.44 -7.04
C ASN A 249 9.21 6.61 -6.87
N ALA A 250 9.78 6.61 -5.67
CA ALA A 250 11.06 5.96 -5.40
C ALA A 250 11.08 4.45 -5.75
N LYS A 251 9.97 3.73 -5.47
CA LYS A 251 9.85 2.30 -5.71
C LYS A 251 9.62 1.99 -7.19
N GLU A 252 8.84 2.80 -7.89
CA GLU A 252 8.68 2.71 -9.34
C GLU A 252 10.01 2.94 -10.07
N LEU A 253 10.77 3.96 -9.67
CA LEU A 253 12.08 4.22 -10.27
C LEU A 253 13.08 3.10 -9.99
N GLN A 254 13.04 2.51 -8.79
CA GLN A 254 13.87 1.36 -8.44
C GLN A 254 13.47 0.09 -9.22
N SER A 255 12.19 -0.05 -9.58
CA SER A 255 11.67 -1.21 -10.29
C SER A 255 12.31 -1.44 -11.66
N ILE A 256 12.84 -0.39 -12.30
CA ILE A 256 13.50 -0.48 -13.61
C ILE A 256 15.01 -0.66 -13.54
N VAL A 257 15.60 -0.72 -12.34
CA VAL A 257 17.03 -1.01 -12.19
C VAL A 257 17.32 -2.45 -12.61
N ASP A 258 18.32 -2.59 -13.49
CA ASP A 258 18.91 -3.87 -13.85
C ASP A 258 20.22 -4.06 -13.07
N TYR A 259 20.11 -4.75 -11.94
CA TYR A 259 21.24 -5.04 -11.04
C TYR A 259 22.28 -5.99 -11.65
N THR A 260 22.06 -6.54 -12.85
CA THR A 260 23.07 -7.33 -13.58
C THR A 260 24.04 -6.45 -14.39
N ARG A 261 23.84 -5.12 -14.38
CA ARG A 261 24.57 -4.17 -15.20
C ARG A 261 25.19 -3.05 -14.37
N SER A 262 26.31 -2.53 -14.85
CA SER A 262 26.98 -1.37 -14.29
C SER A 262 27.90 -0.73 -15.34
N PRO A 263 28.36 0.52 -15.12
CA PRO A 263 29.37 1.13 -15.98
C PRO A 263 30.67 0.32 -16.04
N ASP A 264 31.10 -0.26 -14.91
CA ASP A 264 32.35 -1.03 -14.81
C ASP A 264 32.27 -2.41 -15.45
N THR A 265 31.10 -3.06 -15.40
CA THR A 265 30.94 -4.44 -15.88
C THR A 265 30.48 -4.48 -17.34
N THR A 266 29.63 -3.54 -17.75
CA THR A 266 28.96 -3.58 -19.07
C THR A 266 29.24 -2.35 -19.93
N GLY A 267 29.86 -1.31 -19.40
CA GLY A 267 30.00 -0.02 -20.09
C GLY A 267 28.68 0.75 -20.22
N THR A 268 27.60 0.30 -19.59
CA THR A 268 26.24 0.85 -19.71
C THR A 268 25.63 1.16 -18.34
N ALA A 269 24.56 1.95 -18.32
CA ALA A 269 23.76 2.20 -17.13
C ALA A 269 23.19 0.88 -16.56
N ALA A 270 22.88 0.87 -15.26
CA ALA A 270 22.20 -0.21 -14.55
C ALA A 270 20.69 -0.27 -14.89
N ILE A 271 20.36 -0.39 -16.17
CA ILE A 271 19.01 -0.42 -16.73
C ILE A 271 18.97 -1.30 -17.98
N ASP A 272 17.81 -1.84 -18.31
CA ASP A 272 17.61 -2.64 -19.53
C ASP A 272 18.02 -1.84 -20.80
N PRO A 273 18.73 -2.45 -21.77
CA PRO A 273 19.18 -1.79 -22.99
C PRO A 273 18.09 -1.19 -23.89
N LEU A 274 16.82 -1.56 -23.70
CA LEU A 274 15.71 -0.89 -24.38
C LEU A 274 15.65 0.59 -24.01
N PHE A 275 16.03 0.96 -22.78
CA PHE A 275 16.05 2.33 -22.32
C PHE A 275 17.30 3.06 -22.81
N LYS A 276 17.12 4.31 -23.27
CA LYS A 276 18.21 5.21 -23.65
C LYS A 276 18.62 6.04 -22.43
N ALA A 277 19.79 5.74 -21.88
CA ALA A 277 20.42 6.51 -20.81
C ALA A 277 21.51 7.41 -21.38
N THR A 278 21.50 8.68 -21.00
CA THR A 278 22.49 9.66 -21.42
C THR A 278 23.83 9.38 -20.74
N ASN A 279 24.88 9.13 -21.54
CA ASN A 279 26.25 9.03 -21.04
C ASN A 279 26.76 10.43 -20.71
N ILE A 280 26.99 10.68 -19.42
CA ILE A 280 27.52 11.94 -18.89
C ILE A 280 29.06 11.91 -18.73
N GLY A 281 29.67 10.76 -18.99
CA GLY A 281 31.12 10.57 -18.99
C GLY A 281 31.71 10.78 -20.39
N THR A 282 32.79 10.04 -20.66
CA THR A 282 33.42 10.01 -22.00
C THR A 282 33.16 8.67 -22.67
N SER A 283 33.43 8.56 -23.97
CA SER A 283 33.33 7.28 -24.67
C SER A 283 34.28 6.20 -24.11
N SER A 284 35.44 6.60 -23.58
CA SER A 284 36.43 5.69 -22.99
C SER A 284 36.22 5.42 -21.49
N ALA A 285 35.41 6.23 -20.82
CA ALA A 285 35.06 6.11 -19.42
C ALA A 285 33.58 6.50 -19.25
N PRO A 286 32.65 5.60 -19.61
CA PRO A 286 31.22 5.90 -19.55
C PRO A 286 30.77 6.08 -18.10
N GLU A 287 29.85 7.02 -17.93
CA GLU A 287 29.20 7.30 -16.65
C GLU A 287 27.75 7.73 -16.91
N TYR A 288 26.86 7.47 -15.94
CA TYR A 288 25.44 7.73 -16.08
C TYR A 288 24.88 8.50 -14.88
N GLY A 289 23.69 9.07 -15.09
CA GLY A 289 23.05 9.96 -14.14
C GLY A 289 22.54 9.29 -12.86
N PHE A 290 22.31 10.13 -11.87
CA PHE A 290 21.29 9.87 -10.85
C PHE A 290 19.96 10.38 -11.39
N TYR A 291 18.86 9.71 -11.04
CA TYR A 291 17.54 10.04 -11.55
C TYR A 291 16.63 10.40 -10.40
N TRP A 292 15.93 11.53 -10.52
CA TRP A 292 14.97 11.96 -9.51
C TRP A 292 13.74 11.05 -9.48
N SER A 293 13.25 10.79 -8.26
CA SER A 293 11.86 10.37 -8.05
C SER A 293 11.02 11.55 -7.54
N GLY A 294 9.69 11.41 -7.58
CA GLY A 294 8.74 12.34 -6.97
C GLY A 294 8.71 12.30 -5.44
N THR A 295 9.47 11.39 -4.84
CA THR A 295 9.47 11.11 -3.40
C THR A 295 10.50 11.98 -2.68
N SER A 296 10.07 12.67 -1.62
CA SER A 296 10.96 13.38 -0.71
C SER A 296 11.63 12.42 0.27
N HIS A 297 12.86 12.72 0.69
CA HIS A 297 13.52 12.01 1.79
C HIS A 297 13.54 12.93 3.01
N VAL A 298 13.03 12.45 4.15
CA VAL A 298 12.83 13.30 5.34
C VAL A 298 13.92 13.02 6.36
N GLU A 299 14.82 13.99 6.50
CA GLU A 299 15.84 14.02 7.54
C GLU A 299 15.62 15.23 8.43
N ASN A 300 15.74 15.04 9.74
CA ASN A 300 15.56 16.08 10.77
C ASN A 300 14.26 16.91 10.62
N GLY A 301 13.23 16.33 9.99
CA GLY A 301 11.92 16.94 9.78
C GLY A 301 11.80 17.95 8.64
N SER A 302 12.85 18.23 7.85
CA SER A 302 12.83 19.32 6.85
C SER A 302 12.34 18.91 5.45
N GLY A 303 12.41 17.63 5.08
CA GLY A 303 11.97 17.16 3.74
C GLY A 303 12.64 17.92 2.58
N ASP A 304 13.82 18.48 2.82
CA ASP A 304 14.62 19.31 1.92
C ASP A 304 15.44 18.50 0.92
N TYR A 305 15.43 17.17 1.06
CA TYR A 305 16.02 16.22 0.15
C TYR A 305 14.94 15.50 -0.66
N ALA A 306 15.29 15.15 -1.90
CA ALA A 306 14.49 14.24 -2.73
C ALA A 306 15.26 12.94 -2.96
N VAL A 307 14.53 11.86 -3.17
CA VAL A 307 15.10 10.55 -3.45
C VAL A 307 15.60 10.50 -4.89
N TYR A 308 16.78 9.90 -5.08
CA TYR A 308 17.28 9.53 -6.40
C TYR A 308 17.71 8.07 -6.45
N VAL A 309 17.69 7.49 -7.64
CA VAL A 309 18.30 6.19 -7.95
C VAL A 309 19.50 6.40 -8.87
N ALA A 310 20.65 5.80 -8.54
CA ALA A 310 21.88 5.89 -9.32
C ALA A 310 21.92 4.82 -10.41
N PHE A 311 21.73 5.21 -11.67
CA PHE A 311 21.91 4.29 -12.80
C PHE A 311 23.37 4.22 -13.28
N GLY A 312 24.18 5.20 -12.89
CA GLY A 312 25.65 5.17 -12.94
C GLY A 312 26.26 4.78 -11.58
N ARG A 313 27.57 4.97 -11.42
CA ARG A 313 28.25 4.69 -10.13
C ARG A 313 27.71 5.60 -9.03
N ALA A 314 27.46 5.05 -7.84
CA ALA A 314 27.07 5.84 -6.68
C ALA A 314 28.33 6.34 -5.97
N LEU A 315 28.85 7.45 -6.47
CA LEU A 315 30.16 7.99 -6.13
C LEU A 315 30.20 8.71 -4.77
N GLY A 316 31.38 8.67 -4.14
CA GLY A 316 31.69 9.41 -2.93
C GLY A 316 33.17 9.81 -2.85
N TRP A 317 33.43 10.96 -2.23
CA TRP A 317 34.76 11.48 -1.91
C TRP A 317 35.22 10.92 -0.57
N MET A 318 35.83 9.74 -0.60
CA MET A 318 36.35 9.10 0.60
C MET A 318 37.62 9.78 1.08
N GLN A 319 37.62 10.25 2.33
CA GLN A 319 38.82 10.76 2.98
C GLN A 319 39.81 9.62 3.26
N GLN A 320 41.06 9.83 2.84
CA GLN A 320 42.17 8.90 3.01
C GLN A 320 42.89 9.18 4.34
N LYS A 321 43.73 8.23 4.78
CA LYS A 321 44.48 8.35 6.05
C LYS A 321 45.43 9.56 6.10
N ASP A 322 45.88 10.03 4.94
CA ASP A 322 46.74 11.22 4.81
C ASP A 322 45.94 12.54 4.73
N GLY A 323 44.61 12.48 4.87
CA GLY A 323 43.70 13.62 4.81
C GLY A 323 43.28 14.00 3.39
N SER A 324 43.83 13.37 2.34
CA SER A 324 43.40 13.58 0.95
C SER A 324 42.02 12.97 0.69
N TYR A 325 41.33 13.42 -0.36
CA TYR A 325 40.04 12.86 -0.78
C TYR A 325 40.18 12.10 -2.10
N LYS A 326 39.57 10.92 -2.17
CA LYS A 326 39.56 10.09 -3.37
C LYS A 326 38.11 9.81 -3.80
N LEU A 327 37.78 10.20 -5.03
CA LEU A 327 36.52 9.84 -5.65
C LEU A 327 36.52 8.35 -5.98
N MET A 328 35.49 7.62 -5.56
CA MET A 328 35.29 6.21 -5.86
C MET A 328 33.81 5.84 -5.81
N ASP A 329 33.46 4.68 -6.35
CA ASP A 329 32.13 4.10 -6.20
C ASP A 329 31.97 3.57 -4.77
N VAL A 330 31.12 4.21 -3.97
CA VAL A 330 30.94 3.88 -2.54
C VAL A 330 29.71 3.03 -2.28
N HIS A 331 28.69 3.09 -3.15
CA HIS A 331 27.44 2.34 -2.97
C HIS A 331 27.02 1.48 -4.18
N GLY A 332 27.67 1.60 -5.34
CA GLY A 332 27.35 0.81 -6.53
C GLY A 332 26.20 1.36 -7.39
N ALA A 333 26.24 1.08 -8.70
CA ALA A 333 25.14 1.36 -9.61
C ALA A 333 23.89 0.52 -9.25
N GLY A 334 22.76 1.19 -9.06
CA GLY A 334 21.52 0.64 -8.53
C GLY A 334 21.23 1.04 -7.08
N ALA A 335 22.13 1.80 -6.43
CA ALA A 335 21.87 2.38 -5.12
C ALA A 335 20.77 3.47 -5.18
N GLN A 336 20.03 3.61 -4.08
CA GLN A 336 19.05 4.66 -3.88
C GLN A 336 19.49 5.52 -2.70
N ARG A 337 19.56 6.83 -2.93
CA ARG A 337 20.01 7.84 -1.97
C ARG A 337 19.13 9.07 -2.09
N SER A 338 19.62 10.21 -1.62
CA SER A 338 18.90 11.47 -1.64
C SER A 338 19.85 12.63 -1.84
N ASP A 339 19.39 13.66 -2.55
CA ASP A 339 20.12 14.90 -2.80
C ASP A 339 19.26 16.09 -2.34
N PRO A 340 19.88 17.22 -1.93
CA PRO A 340 19.13 18.45 -1.66
C PRO A 340 18.36 18.89 -2.91
N LYS A 341 17.12 19.37 -2.71
CA LYS A 341 16.23 19.80 -3.80
C LYS A 341 16.69 21.10 -4.49
N THR A 342 17.53 21.88 -3.82
CA THR A 342 18.02 23.19 -4.27
C THR A 342 19.44 23.43 -3.75
N GLY A 343 20.12 24.45 -4.28
CA GLY A 343 21.47 24.84 -3.88
C GLY A 343 22.47 24.73 -5.03
N ASN A 344 23.75 24.56 -4.70
CA ASN A 344 24.81 24.40 -5.67
C ASN A 344 25.73 23.23 -5.29
N ALA A 345 25.98 22.33 -6.23
CA ALA A 345 26.87 21.18 -6.03
C ALA A 345 28.30 21.61 -5.62
N SER A 346 28.75 22.81 -6.03
CA SER A 346 30.06 23.33 -5.64
C SER A 346 30.22 23.57 -4.14
N ASP A 347 29.11 23.67 -3.41
CA ASP A 347 29.13 23.84 -1.95
C ASP A 347 29.48 22.52 -1.23
N TYR A 348 29.52 21.41 -1.97
CA TYR A 348 29.86 20.06 -1.49
C TYR A 348 31.09 19.49 -2.23
N PRO A 349 32.27 20.15 -2.19
CA PRO A 349 33.45 19.72 -2.94
C PRO A 349 34.00 18.35 -2.53
N HIS A 350 33.59 17.86 -1.35
CA HIS A 350 33.92 16.54 -0.82
C HIS A 350 32.66 15.73 -0.48
N GLY A 351 31.54 16.06 -1.12
CA GLY A 351 30.26 15.41 -0.90
C GLY A 351 29.69 15.60 0.51
N PHE A 352 28.80 14.70 0.92
CA PHE A 352 28.10 14.75 2.20
C PHE A 352 28.05 13.39 2.90
N GLY A 353 28.09 13.43 4.24
CA GLY A 353 28.04 12.23 5.08
C GLY A 353 29.36 11.45 5.15
N PRO A 354 29.37 10.30 5.86
CA PRO A 354 30.61 9.60 6.22
C PRO A 354 31.43 9.08 5.03
N GLN A 355 30.77 8.78 3.90
CA GLN A 355 31.43 8.33 2.67
C GLN A 355 31.68 9.45 1.66
N GLY A 356 31.34 10.70 2.01
CA GLY A 356 31.46 11.86 1.13
C GLY A 356 30.61 11.73 -0.13
N ASP A 357 29.37 11.25 0.00
CA ASP A 357 28.48 11.01 -1.14
C ASP A 357 28.39 12.23 -2.04
N VAL A 358 28.57 12.03 -3.35
CA VAL A 358 28.52 13.13 -4.32
C VAL A 358 27.13 13.74 -4.35
N ILE A 359 27.06 15.04 -4.07
CA ILE A 359 25.84 15.85 -4.19
C ILE A 359 25.82 16.51 -5.56
N ARG A 360 24.76 16.27 -6.35
CA ARG A 360 24.62 16.86 -7.70
C ARG A 360 23.67 18.05 -7.75
N ILE A 361 22.67 18.10 -6.86
CA ILE A 361 21.55 19.08 -6.84
C ILE A 361 20.64 18.98 -8.09
N ASN A 362 21.23 18.83 -9.27
CA ASN A 362 20.54 18.58 -10.52
C ASN A 362 20.73 17.12 -10.90
N ASN A 363 19.63 16.40 -11.11
CA ASN A 363 19.63 14.99 -11.50
C ASN A 363 18.78 14.78 -12.75
N MET A 364 18.97 13.65 -13.43
CA MET A 364 18.25 13.29 -14.66
C MET A 364 16.80 12.93 -14.34
N VAL A 365 15.96 12.93 -15.37
CA VAL A 365 14.55 12.56 -15.25
C VAL A 365 14.19 11.50 -16.26
N ARG A 366 13.41 10.50 -15.83
CA ARG A 366 12.73 9.56 -16.71
C ARG A 366 11.26 9.54 -16.31
N LEU A 367 10.41 9.91 -17.26
CA LEU A 367 8.98 10.01 -17.00
C LEU A 367 8.32 8.64 -17.07
N VAL A 368 7.33 8.46 -16.20
CA VAL A 368 6.46 7.31 -16.15
C VAL A 368 5.02 7.77 -16.29
N ARG A 369 4.17 6.86 -16.74
CA ARG A 369 2.72 6.95 -16.64
C ARG A 369 2.20 5.55 -16.37
N ASP A 370 0.96 5.46 -15.96
CA ASP A 370 0.29 4.17 -16.01
C ASP A 370 0.11 3.82 -17.48
N ALA A 371 0.48 2.60 -17.87
CA ALA A 371 0.11 2.12 -19.17
C ALA A 371 -1.41 2.09 -19.17
N SER A 372 -2.05 2.98 -19.96
CA SER A 372 -3.44 2.74 -20.35
C SER A 372 -3.45 1.30 -20.81
N SER A 373 -4.29 0.45 -20.22
CA SER A 373 -4.39 -0.95 -20.62
C SER A 373 -4.52 -0.99 -22.15
N THR A 374 -3.41 -1.26 -22.82
CA THR A 374 -3.37 -1.58 -24.24
C THR A 374 -3.50 -3.09 -24.41
N SER A 375 -3.98 -3.80 -23.39
CA SER A 375 -5.16 -4.61 -23.66
C SER A 375 -6.34 -3.64 -23.58
N SER A 376 -7.00 -3.23 -24.64
CA SER A 376 -8.00 -4.07 -25.32
C SER A 376 -8.59 -5.26 -24.52
N ASP A 377 -8.48 -5.32 -23.19
CA ASP A 377 -9.27 -6.22 -22.36
C ASP A 377 -10.57 -5.49 -22.04
N ASN A 378 -11.41 -5.41 -23.07
CA ASN A 378 -12.84 -5.65 -22.87
C ASN A 378 -13.07 -7.15 -22.59
N THR A 379 -12.11 -7.87 -22.00
CA THR A 379 -12.29 -9.29 -21.71
C THR A 379 -13.03 -9.37 -20.40
N ASN A 380 -14.28 -9.77 -20.50
CA ASN A 380 -15.08 -10.21 -19.37
C ASN A 380 -14.31 -11.26 -18.58
N GLN A 381 -13.94 -10.95 -17.35
CA GLN A 381 -13.19 -11.84 -16.46
C GLN A 381 -14.15 -12.65 -15.59
N SER A 382 -13.68 -13.77 -15.06
CA SER A 382 -14.43 -14.58 -14.10
C SER A 382 -13.56 -14.88 -12.89
N PHE A 383 -13.99 -14.42 -11.72
CA PHE A 383 -13.33 -14.59 -10.45
C PHE A 383 -14.13 -15.57 -9.59
N THR A 384 -13.42 -16.43 -8.87
CA THR A 384 -14.01 -17.33 -7.88
C THR A 384 -13.15 -17.26 -6.63
N GLY A 385 -13.78 -16.87 -5.52
CA GLY A 385 -13.17 -16.75 -4.22
C GLY A 385 -12.98 -18.08 -3.50
N THR A 386 -12.43 -17.95 -2.32
CA THR A 386 -12.06 -19.03 -1.43
C THR A 386 -13.13 -19.22 -0.35
N SER A 387 -12.74 -19.80 0.78
CA SER A 387 -13.58 -19.85 1.99
C SER A 387 -13.21 -18.78 3.02
N GLY A 388 -12.33 -17.85 2.66
CA GLY A 388 -11.92 -16.71 3.48
C GLY A 388 -12.57 -15.42 3.02
N ASN A 389 -12.23 -14.30 3.66
CA ASN A 389 -12.69 -12.98 3.22
C ASN A 389 -11.79 -12.48 2.08
N ASP A 390 -12.30 -12.50 0.87
CA ASP A 390 -11.58 -12.15 -0.35
C ASP A 390 -11.89 -10.73 -0.84
N SER A 391 -10.95 -10.17 -1.62
CA SER A 391 -11.11 -8.86 -2.26
C SER A 391 -10.84 -8.98 -3.76
N PHE A 392 -11.80 -8.52 -4.57
CA PHE A 392 -11.79 -8.63 -6.03
C PHE A 392 -11.75 -7.26 -6.68
N THR A 393 -10.95 -7.10 -7.73
CA THR A 393 -10.99 -5.92 -8.61
C THR A 393 -11.10 -6.42 -10.05
N GLY A 394 -12.27 -6.22 -10.66
CA GLY A 394 -12.55 -6.67 -12.04
C GLY A 394 -11.82 -5.87 -13.10
N GLY A 395 -11.67 -4.56 -12.87
CA GLY A 395 -11.01 -3.68 -13.83
C GLY A 395 -11.99 -3.24 -14.92
N THR A 396 -11.63 -3.41 -16.19
CA THR A 396 -12.46 -3.01 -17.34
C THR A 396 -13.16 -4.21 -17.96
N GLY A 397 -14.36 -4.02 -18.51
CA GLY A 397 -15.13 -5.10 -19.15
C GLY A 397 -16.41 -5.43 -18.39
N ASN A 398 -17.05 -6.57 -18.70
CA ASN A 398 -18.22 -7.05 -17.97
C ASN A 398 -17.84 -8.30 -17.19
N ASP A 399 -17.47 -8.16 -15.93
CA ASP A 399 -16.89 -9.25 -15.16
C ASP A 399 -17.93 -10.10 -14.44
N THR A 400 -17.52 -11.29 -14.02
CA THR A 400 -18.30 -12.19 -13.17
C THR A 400 -17.49 -12.48 -11.92
N ILE A 401 -18.01 -12.13 -10.75
CA ILE A 401 -17.36 -12.34 -9.45
C ILE A 401 -18.23 -13.27 -8.62
N ASP A 402 -17.68 -14.39 -8.20
CA ASP A 402 -18.22 -15.25 -7.16
C ASP A 402 -17.28 -15.17 -5.95
N GLY A 403 -17.68 -14.55 -4.84
CA GLY A 403 -16.82 -14.39 -3.68
C GLY A 403 -16.60 -15.68 -2.87
N GLY A 404 -17.43 -16.71 -3.08
CA GLY A 404 -17.30 -17.97 -2.35
C GLY A 404 -17.92 -17.90 -0.95
N ALA A 405 -17.17 -18.32 0.07
CA ALA A 405 -17.63 -18.27 1.45
C ALA A 405 -16.74 -17.32 2.24
N GLY A 406 -17.32 -16.50 3.10
CA GLY A 406 -16.57 -15.46 3.80
C GLY A 406 -17.40 -14.18 3.87
N ILE A 407 -16.73 -13.08 4.19
CA ILE A 407 -17.24 -11.73 3.98
C ILE A 407 -16.39 -11.11 2.87
N ASP A 408 -16.91 -11.14 1.66
CA ASP A 408 -16.15 -10.81 0.46
C ASP A 408 -16.42 -9.38 0.00
N THR A 409 -15.41 -8.79 -0.66
CA THR A 409 -15.46 -7.40 -1.14
C THR A 409 -15.16 -7.31 -2.63
N ALA A 410 -16.04 -6.69 -3.41
CA ALA A 410 -15.72 -6.27 -4.78
C ALA A 410 -15.39 -4.77 -4.82
N VAL A 411 -14.29 -4.42 -5.46
CA VAL A 411 -13.69 -3.08 -5.48
C VAL A 411 -13.91 -2.43 -6.85
N PHE A 412 -14.39 -1.19 -6.81
CA PHE A 412 -14.72 -0.38 -7.97
C PHE A 412 -13.98 0.96 -7.94
N SER A 413 -13.58 1.45 -9.11
CA SER A 413 -12.62 2.55 -9.22
C SER A 413 -13.25 3.94 -9.01
N ASN A 414 -14.54 4.10 -9.29
CA ASN A 414 -15.23 5.39 -9.23
C ASN A 414 -16.16 5.51 -8.00
N LYS A 415 -16.94 6.59 -7.92
CA LYS A 415 -17.82 6.89 -6.78
C LYS A 415 -19.07 6.02 -6.81
N ILE A 416 -19.72 5.80 -5.67
CA ILE A 416 -20.99 5.05 -5.55
C ILE A 416 -22.07 5.56 -6.55
N ALA A 417 -22.11 6.87 -6.77
CA ALA A 417 -23.07 7.53 -7.67
C ALA A 417 -22.80 7.27 -9.16
N ASP A 418 -21.58 6.85 -9.51
CA ASP A 418 -21.17 6.55 -10.87
C ASP A 418 -21.58 5.13 -11.29
N TYR A 419 -22.22 4.35 -10.41
CA TYR A 419 -22.70 3.00 -10.70
C TYR A 419 -24.19 2.84 -10.43
N THR A 420 -24.85 2.10 -11.32
CA THR A 420 -26.20 1.58 -11.12
C THR A 420 -26.11 0.16 -10.58
N ARG A 421 -26.83 -0.12 -9.49
CA ARG A 421 -26.89 -1.44 -8.86
C ARG A 421 -28.29 -2.02 -8.97
N SER A 422 -28.38 -3.29 -9.33
CA SER A 422 -29.63 -4.04 -9.35
C SER A 422 -29.40 -5.50 -8.93
N LYS A 423 -30.42 -6.17 -8.41
CA LYS A 423 -30.35 -7.58 -7.99
C LYS A 423 -31.35 -8.44 -8.76
N SER A 424 -30.92 -9.62 -9.21
CA SER A 424 -31.77 -10.66 -9.81
C SER A 424 -31.44 -12.01 -9.18
N GLY A 425 -32.34 -12.53 -8.35
CA GLY A 425 -32.06 -13.71 -7.53
C GLY A 425 -30.95 -13.42 -6.51
N SER A 426 -29.91 -14.25 -6.46
CA SER A 426 -28.72 -14.05 -5.63
C SER A 426 -27.61 -13.23 -6.31
N VAL A 427 -27.78 -12.89 -7.59
CA VAL A 427 -26.77 -12.19 -8.38
C VAL A 427 -27.07 -10.69 -8.40
N TRP A 428 -26.05 -9.89 -8.12
CA TRP A 428 -26.03 -8.45 -8.28
C TRP A 428 -25.45 -8.08 -9.63
N THR A 429 -25.98 -7.03 -10.24
CA THR A 429 -25.42 -6.38 -11.42
C THR A 429 -24.97 -4.98 -11.03
N ILE A 430 -23.68 -4.69 -11.24
CA ILE A 430 -23.04 -3.41 -10.94
C ILE A 430 -22.60 -2.80 -12.26
N LYS A 431 -23.35 -1.81 -12.73
CA LYS A 431 -23.10 -1.17 -14.02
C LYS A 431 -22.44 0.19 -13.83
N ALA A 432 -21.27 0.37 -14.40
CA ALA A 432 -20.63 1.66 -14.51
C ALA A 432 -21.41 2.58 -15.46
N ASN A 433 -21.75 3.79 -14.99
CA ASN A 433 -22.31 4.87 -15.80
C ASN A 433 -21.22 5.86 -16.27
N VAL A 434 -20.06 5.83 -15.60
CA VAL A 434 -18.86 6.61 -15.91
C VAL A 434 -17.66 5.67 -15.79
N GLY A 435 -16.63 5.87 -16.62
CA GLY A 435 -15.42 5.05 -16.61
C GLY A 435 -15.52 3.81 -17.50
N THR A 436 -14.61 2.86 -17.28
CA THR A 436 -14.38 1.69 -18.14
C THR A 436 -14.72 0.35 -17.49
N ASP A 437 -15.21 0.36 -16.25
CA ASP A 437 -15.57 -0.84 -15.47
C ASP A 437 -16.78 -1.62 -16.02
N GLY A 438 -17.40 -1.18 -17.12
CA GLY A 438 -18.48 -1.89 -17.80
C GLY A 438 -19.66 -2.32 -16.91
N THR A 439 -20.06 -3.60 -16.98
CA THR A 439 -21.23 -4.16 -16.29
C THR A 439 -20.90 -5.50 -15.66
N ASP A 440 -20.68 -5.48 -14.35
CA ASP A 440 -20.24 -6.66 -13.61
C ASP A 440 -21.41 -7.41 -13.00
N THR A 441 -21.24 -8.72 -12.89
CA THR A 441 -22.14 -9.63 -12.18
C THR A 441 -21.44 -10.15 -10.93
N VAL A 442 -22.06 -9.98 -9.77
CA VAL A 442 -21.44 -10.27 -8.48
C VAL A 442 -22.36 -11.18 -7.68
N SER A 443 -21.83 -12.30 -7.20
CA SER A 443 -22.51 -13.30 -6.37
C SER A 443 -21.64 -13.67 -5.18
N ASN A 444 -22.26 -14.06 -4.06
CA ASN A 444 -21.57 -14.40 -2.82
C ASN A 444 -20.54 -13.32 -2.40
N VAL A 445 -20.95 -12.05 -2.48
CA VAL A 445 -20.13 -10.90 -2.05
C VAL A 445 -21.00 -10.01 -1.17
N GLU A 446 -20.49 -9.70 0.01
CA GLU A 446 -21.21 -8.98 1.05
C GLU A 446 -20.95 -7.48 0.97
N ARG A 447 -19.82 -7.05 0.41
CA ARG A 447 -19.35 -5.66 0.42
C ARG A 447 -18.96 -5.17 -0.97
N LEU A 448 -19.28 -3.92 -1.26
CA LEU A 448 -18.72 -3.19 -2.40
C LEU A 448 -17.92 -1.99 -1.87
N HIS A 449 -16.71 -1.84 -2.36
CA HIS A 449 -15.84 -0.71 -2.07
C HIS A 449 -15.76 0.22 -3.29
N PHE A 450 -15.98 1.51 -3.06
CA PHE A 450 -15.90 2.57 -4.07
C PHE A 450 -14.96 3.68 -3.58
N SER A 451 -14.57 4.57 -4.48
CA SER A 451 -13.63 5.65 -4.15
C SER A 451 -14.12 6.62 -3.05
N ASP A 452 -15.44 6.69 -2.81
CA ASP A 452 -16.06 7.60 -1.84
C ASP A 452 -16.88 6.89 -0.74
N GLY A 453 -16.79 5.57 -0.63
CA GLY A 453 -17.43 4.82 0.46
C GLY A 453 -17.76 3.38 0.13
N ASN A 454 -18.56 2.76 0.99
CA ASN A 454 -18.89 1.34 0.89
C ASN A 454 -20.40 1.10 0.77
N VAL A 455 -20.77 -0.02 0.15
CA VAL A 455 -22.16 -0.52 0.07
C VAL A 455 -22.22 -1.95 0.59
N ALA A 456 -23.20 -2.25 1.43
CA ALA A 456 -23.48 -3.62 1.90
C ALA A 456 -24.53 -4.31 1.03
N LEU A 457 -24.28 -5.57 0.65
CA LEU A 457 -25.12 -6.37 -0.24
C LEU A 457 -25.84 -7.54 0.46
N ASP A 458 -25.37 -7.96 1.63
CA ASP A 458 -25.97 -8.99 2.49
C ASP A 458 -27.20 -8.46 3.23
N THR A 459 -28.19 -8.03 2.47
CA THR A 459 -29.47 -7.48 2.97
C THR A 459 -30.28 -8.49 3.79
N ASP A 460 -29.93 -9.77 3.71
CA ASP A 460 -30.50 -10.84 4.52
C ASP A 460 -29.55 -11.27 5.67
N GLY A 461 -28.26 -10.99 5.54
CA GLY A 461 -27.19 -11.28 6.49
C GLY A 461 -27.03 -10.24 7.59
N ALA A 462 -25.80 -10.08 8.09
CA ALA A 462 -25.48 -9.23 9.24
C ALA A 462 -25.88 -7.76 8.98
N ALA A 463 -25.62 -7.24 7.78
CA ALA A 463 -25.97 -5.86 7.43
C ALA A 463 -27.48 -5.63 7.42
N GLY A 464 -28.23 -6.55 6.82
CA GLY A 464 -29.69 -6.53 6.85
C GLY A 464 -30.26 -6.60 8.26
N GLN A 465 -29.70 -7.47 9.11
CA GLN A 465 -30.13 -7.63 10.50
C GLN A 465 -29.88 -6.35 11.31
N ALA A 466 -28.71 -5.74 11.18
CA ALA A 466 -28.40 -4.46 11.82
C ALA A 466 -29.36 -3.35 11.38
N TYR A 467 -29.61 -3.24 10.06
CA TYR A 467 -30.55 -2.25 9.52
C TYR A 467 -31.98 -2.45 10.07
N ARG A 468 -32.47 -3.70 10.10
CA ARG A 468 -33.78 -4.05 10.65
C ARG A 468 -33.88 -3.76 12.15
N LEU A 469 -32.80 -3.96 12.90
CA LEU A 469 -32.75 -3.65 14.32
C LEU A 469 -32.90 -2.15 14.59
N TYR A 470 -32.24 -1.29 13.81
CA TYR A 470 -32.45 0.17 13.88
C TYR A 470 -33.91 0.56 13.64
N ARG A 471 -34.54 -0.01 12.62
CA ARG A 471 -35.95 0.28 12.34
C ARG A 471 -36.88 -0.20 13.44
N ALA A 472 -36.67 -1.39 13.98
CA ALA A 472 -37.50 -1.90 15.07
C ALA A 472 -37.31 -1.10 16.36
N ALA A 473 -36.06 -0.86 16.76
CA ALA A 473 -35.73 -0.17 17.99
C ALA A 473 -36.09 1.33 17.92
N PHE A 474 -35.80 2.00 16.80
CA PHE A 474 -35.80 3.46 16.73
C PHE A 474 -36.71 4.05 15.63
N ALA A 475 -37.49 3.25 14.91
CA ALA A 475 -38.39 3.71 13.86
C ALA A 475 -37.73 4.67 12.84
N ARG A 476 -36.43 4.48 12.57
CA ARG A 476 -35.64 5.28 11.64
C ARG A 476 -34.63 4.41 10.92
N GLU A 477 -34.14 4.93 9.80
CA GLU A 477 -32.97 4.37 9.13
C GLU A 477 -31.72 4.58 10.00
N PRO A 478 -30.75 3.65 9.93
CA PRO A 478 -29.46 3.86 10.56
C PRO A 478 -28.70 5.03 9.93
N ASP A 479 -27.87 5.69 10.72
CA ASP A 479 -26.77 6.49 10.18
C ASP A 479 -25.64 5.57 9.70
N LYS A 480 -24.87 6.05 8.71
CA LYS A 480 -23.85 5.25 8.00
C LYS A 480 -22.76 4.67 8.93
N GLY A 481 -22.32 5.46 9.92
CA GLY A 481 -21.29 5.04 10.87
C GLY A 481 -21.81 4.03 11.90
N GLY A 482 -23.01 4.26 12.43
CA GLY A 482 -23.66 3.38 13.39
C GLY A 482 -23.90 1.98 12.83
N VAL A 483 -24.49 1.87 11.63
CA VAL A 483 -24.68 0.55 11.01
C VAL A 483 -23.37 -0.12 10.64
N GLY A 484 -22.36 0.65 10.19
CA GLY A 484 -21.02 0.13 9.92
C GLY A 484 -20.36 -0.47 11.15
N TYR A 485 -20.50 0.16 12.33
CA TYR A 485 -20.04 -0.40 13.60
C TYR A 485 -20.72 -1.74 13.90
N TRP A 486 -22.06 -1.79 13.87
CA TRP A 486 -22.78 -3.01 14.23
C TRP A 486 -22.51 -4.16 13.26
N MET A 487 -22.44 -3.87 11.96
CA MET A 487 -21.98 -4.83 10.95
C MET A 487 -20.62 -5.39 11.30
N ALA A 488 -19.62 -4.54 11.54
CA ALA A 488 -18.26 -4.99 11.83
C ALA A 488 -18.17 -5.85 13.11
N GLN A 489 -19.01 -5.60 14.12
CA GLN A 489 -19.09 -6.46 15.30
C GLN A 489 -19.76 -7.80 14.99
N MET A 490 -20.85 -7.79 14.22
CA MET A 490 -21.61 -8.99 13.85
C MET A 490 -20.82 -9.90 12.90
N ASP A 491 -20.08 -9.32 11.97
CA ASP A 491 -19.16 -10.04 11.06
C ASP A 491 -18.05 -10.76 11.85
N LYS A 492 -17.69 -10.25 13.05
CA LYS A 492 -16.75 -10.90 14.00
C LYS A 492 -17.43 -11.90 14.95
N GLY A 493 -18.69 -12.25 14.70
CA GLY A 493 -19.43 -13.25 15.47
C GLY A 493 -20.29 -12.68 16.62
N MET A 494 -20.45 -11.36 16.74
CA MET A 494 -21.44 -10.81 17.68
C MET A 494 -22.85 -11.25 17.28
N SER A 495 -23.61 -11.80 18.23
CA SER A 495 -24.99 -12.19 17.98
C SER A 495 -25.92 -10.97 17.85
N LEU A 496 -26.97 -11.09 17.03
CA LEU A 496 -28.03 -10.07 16.92
C LEU A 496 -28.70 -9.77 18.28
N ALA A 497 -28.81 -10.77 19.17
CA ALA A 497 -29.35 -10.58 20.51
C ALA A 497 -28.43 -9.72 21.40
N THR A 498 -27.11 -9.85 21.24
CA THR A 498 -26.13 -9.00 21.91
C THR A 498 -26.27 -7.56 21.42
N ALA A 499 -26.33 -7.36 20.10
CA ALA A 499 -26.57 -6.03 19.52
C ALA A 499 -27.89 -5.43 20.02
N ALA A 500 -29.00 -6.18 19.97
CA ALA A 500 -30.31 -5.74 20.47
C ALA A 500 -30.28 -5.35 21.96
N SER A 501 -29.53 -6.07 22.79
CA SER A 501 -29.34 -5.71 24.20
C SER A 501 -28.63 -4.37 24.36
N SER A 502 -27.60 -4.11 23.55
CA SER A 502 -26.91 -2.81 23.54
C SER A 502 -27.82 -1.67 23.06
N PHE A 503 -28.68 -1.92 22.07
CA PHE A 503 -29.69 -0.94 21.64
C PHE A 503 -30.65 -0.61 22.79
N ILE A 504 -31.19 -1.61 23.48
CA ILE A 504 -32.08 -1.40 24.65
C ILE A 504 -31.39 -0.61 25.75
N ALA A 505 -30.10 -0.87 26.00
CA ALA A 505 -29.31 -0.16 26.99
C ALA A 505 -28.94 1.28 26.58
N SER A 506 -29.05 1.63 25.29
CA SER A 506 -28.65 2.94 24.79
C SER A 506 -29.52 4.08 25.33
N SER A 507 -28.93 5.27 25.44
CA SER A 507 -29.67 6.49 25.82
C SER A 507 -30.80 6.82 24.85
N GLU A 508 -30.64 6.52 23.56
CA GLU A 508 -31.69 6.74 22.55
C GLU A 508 -32.92 5.86 22.82
N PHE A 509 -32.70 4.58 23.15
CA PHE A 509 -33.80 3.68 23.50
C PHE A 509 -34.47 4.13 24.79
N GLN A 510 -33.70 4.44 25.82
CA GLN A 510 -34.27 4.89 27.10
C GLN A 510 -35.06 6.20 26.95
N ALA A 511 -34.61 7.12 26.10
CA ALA A 511 -35.35 8.35 25.81
C ALA A 511 -36.69 8.07 25.11
N ARG A 512 -36.72 7.08 24.20
CA ARG A 512 -37.92 6.73 23.43
C ARG A 512 -38.92 5.89 24.22
N TYR A 513 -38.44 4.92 24.99
CA TYR A 513 -39.30 3.93 25.67
C TYR A 513 -39.45 4.21 27.17
N GLY A 514 -38.59 5.02 27.76
CA GLY A 514 -38.40 5.14 29.21
C GLY A 514 -37.23 4.28 29.69
N SER A 515 -36.70 4.57 30.87
CA SER A 515 -35.58 3.82 31.46
C SER A 515 -35.95 2.38 31.87
N ALA A 516 -37.24 2.14 32.12
CA ALA A 516 -37.78 0.83 32.45
C ALA A 516 -39.24 0.70 31.94
N PRO A 517 -39.48 0.59 30.61
CA PRO A 517 -40.83 0.50 30.07
C PRO A 517 -41.56 -0.72 30.63
N SER A 518 -42.87 -0.61 30.84
CA SER A 518 -43.68 -1.81 31.08
C SER A 518 -43.66 -2.70 29.82
N ASN A 519 -43.96 -4.00 29.97
CA ASN A 519 -44.03 -4.92 28.83
C ASN A 519 -45.07 -4.44 27.79
N GLY A 520 -46.21 -3.93 28.26
CA GLY A 520 -47.26 -3.40 27.39
C GLY A 520 -46.86 -2.15 26.61
N ASP A 521 -46.17 -1.20 27.27
CA ASP A 521 -45.69 0.02 26.61
C ASP A 521 -44.65 -0.29 25.53
N LEU A 522 -43.75 -1.24 25.82
CA LEU A 522 -42.76 -1.71 24.85
C LEU A 522 -43.45 -2.31 23.62
N LEU A 523 -44.37 -3.26 23.81
CA LEU A 523 -45.08 -3.92 22.71
C LEU A 523 -45.84 -2.90 21.85
N THR A 524 -46.59 -1.99 22.48
CA THR A 524 -47.34 -0.95 21.76
C THR A 524 -46.43 -0.13 20.84
N LYS A 525 -45.25 0.27 21.33
CA LYS A 525 -44.28 1.04 20.55
C LYS A 525 -43.60 0.20 19.47
N LEU A 526 -43.28 -1.07 19.72
CA LEU A 526 -42.69 -1.95 18.71
C LEU A 526 -43.66 -2.23 17.55
N TYR A 527 -44.93 -2.50 17.84
CA TYR A 527 -45.98 -2.62 16.82
C TYR A 527 -46.08 -1.34 15.97
N SER A 528 -46.06 -0.17 16.60
CA SER A 528 -46.06 1.11 15.88
C SER A 528 -44.83 1.27 14.98
N ASN A 529 -43.63 1.02 15.50
CA ASN A 529 -42.38 1.25 14.77
C ASN A 529 -42.19 0.28 13.58
N VAL A 530 -42.52 -0.99 13.79
CA VAL A 530 -42.27 -2.06 12.82
C VAL A 530 -43.41 -2.18 11.82
N LEU A 531 -44.65 -2.11 12.30
CA LEU A 531 -45.84 -2.42 11.50
C LEU A 531 -46.63 -1.18 11.10
N GLY A 532 -46.31 0.00 11.65
CA GLY A 532 -47.03 1.24 11.35
C GLY A 532 -48.50 1.21 11.80
N ARG A 533 -48.89 0.25 12.65
CA ARG A 533 -50.26 0.01 13.08
C ARG A 533 -50.32 -0.38 14.56
N ALA A 534 -51.51 -0.23 15.14
CA ALA A 534 -51.80 -0.83 16.42
C ALA A 534 -51.74 -2.37 16.33
N ALA A 535 -51.34 -3.01 17.43
CA ALA A 535 -51.41 -4.46 17.56
C ALA A 535 -52.85 -4.95 17.44
N ASP A 536 -53.07 -6.10 16.80
CA ASP A 536 -54.31 -6.83 17.02
C ASP A 536 -54.33 -7.35 18.46
N GLN A 537 -55.52 -7.36 19.07
CA GLN A 537 -55.66 -7.68 20.48
C GLN A 537 -55.08 -9.06 20.83
N SER A 538 -55.30 -10.06 19.97
CA SER A 538 -54.79 -11.42 20.14
C SER A 538 -53.26 -11.50 20.15
N GLY A 539 -52.60 -10.84 19.20
CA GLY A 539 -51.13 -10.82 19.11
C GLY A 539 -50.50 -10.08 20.28
N TYR A 540 -51.08 -8.94 20.65
CA TYR A 540 -50.64 -8.19 21.83
C TYR A 540 -50.72 -9.02 23.12
N ASP A 541 -51.88 -9.66 23.36
CA ASP A 541 -52.11 -10.47 24.56
C ASP A 541 -51.18 -11.69 24.63
N TRP A 542 -50.91 -12.31 23.47
CA TRP A 542 -49.98 -13.43 23.38
C TRP A 542 -48.56 -13.00 23.76
N TRP A 543 -48.03 -11.93 23.14
CA TRP A 543 -46.68 -11.42 23.45
C TRP A 543 -46.57 -10.99 24.91
N LEU A 544 -47.58 -10.30 25.44
CA LEU A 544 -47.60 -9.85 26.83
C LEU A 544 -47.52 -11.05 27.79
N THR A 545 -48.24 -12.13 27.48
CA THR A 545 -48.17 -13.38 28.25
C THR A 545 -46.79 -14.03 28.17
N GLN A 546 -46.16 -14.11 26.99
CA GLN A 546 -44.81 -14.65 26.85
C GLN A 546 -43.78 -13.85 27.68
N MET A 547 -43.86 -12.52 27.63
CA MET A 547 -42.98 -11.65 28.40
C MET A 547 -43.21 -11.78 29.90
N ASN A 548 -44.46 -11.89 30.35
CA ASN A 548 -44.79 -12.11 31.76
C ASN A 548 -44.34 -13.49 32.26
N ASN A 549 -44.21 -14.46 31.35
CA ASN A 549 -43.66 -15.79 31.62
C ASN A 549 -42.14 -15.88 31.46
N GLY A 550 -41.44 -14.75 31.28
CA GLY A 550 -39.98 -14.68 31.31
C GLY A 550 -39.28 -14.49 29.96
N LEU A 551 -40.01 -14.32 28.85
CA LEU A 551 -39.38 -13.93 27.58
C LEU A 551 -38.75 -12.53 27.69
N SER A 552 -37.46 -12.42 27.37
CA SER A 552 -36.73 -11.18 27.52
C SER A 552 -37.15 -10.11 26.50
N LYS A 553 -37.05 -8.83 26.89
CA LYS A 553 -37.26 -7.69 25.98
C LYS A 553 -36.31 -7.72 24.78
N THR A 554 -35.09 -8.19 24.99
CA THR A 554 -34.11 -8.45 23.91
C THR A 554 -34.67 -9.41 22.88
N ASN A 555 -35.18 -10.56 23.31
CA ASN A 555 -35.72 -11.56 22.39
C ASN A 555 -36.94 -11.01 21.65
N VAL A 556 -37.83 -10.30 22.34
CA VAL A 556 -38.97 -9.63 21.69
C VAL A 556 -38.50 -8.64 20.63
N LEU A 557 -37.50 -7.80 20.92
CA LEU A 557 -36.96 -6.86 19.93
C LEU A 557 -36.36 -7.58 18.71
N VAL A 558 -35.62 -8.68 18.93
CA VAL A 558 -35.06 -9.51 17.84
C VAL A 558 -36.18 -10.10 16.98
N GLU A 559 -37.21 -10.68 17.58
CA GLU A 559 -38.36 -11.27 16.87
C GLU A 559 -39.12 -10.22 16.05
N PHE A 560 -39.32 -9.01 16.60
CA PHE A 560 -39.92 -7.91 15.86
C PHE A 560 -39.02 -7.41 14.72
N ALA A 561 -37.72 -7.25 14.97
CA ALA A 561 -36.75 -6.85 13.96
C ALA A 561 -36.68 -7.86 12.80
N GLN A 562 -36.78 -9.15 13.12
CA GLN A 562 -36.69 -10.25 12.14
C GLN A 562 -38.06 -10.76 11.69
N SER A 563 -39.16 -10.10 12.05
CA SER A 563 -40.50 -10.48 11.58
C SER A 563 -40.60 -10.42 10.05
N ALA A 564 -41.41 -11.29 9.46
CA ALA A 564 -41.62 -11.32 8.00
C ALA A 564 -42.12 -9.98 7.46
N GLU A 565 -42.93 -9.27 8.25
CA GLU A 565 -43.41 -7.93 7.94
C GLU A 565 -42.26 -6.90 7.89
N ASN A 566 -41.37 -6.86 8.89
CA ASN A 566 -40.23 -5.93 8.89
C ASN A 566 -39.21 -6.27 7.81
N GLN A 567 -38.95 -7.57 7.58
CA GLN A 567 -38.07 -8.01 6.50
C GLN A 567 -38.62 -7.56 5.14
N SER A 568 -39.92 -7.75 4.89
CA SER A 568 -40.57 -7.29 3.66
C SER A 568 -40.49 -5.77 3.52
N ALA A 569 -40.75 -5.02 4.59
CA ALA A 569 -40.67 -3.56 4.58
C ALA A 569 -39.25 -3.07 4.29
N VAL A 570 -38.23 -3.63 4.93
CA VAL A 570 -36.83 -3.25 4.71
C VAL A 570 -36.32 -3.70 3.34
N ALA A 571 -36.76 -4.85 2.84
CA ALA A 571 -36.41 -5.32 1.50
C ALA A 571 -36.81 -4.32 0.41
N THR A 572 -37.90 -3.55 0.60
CA THR A 572 -38.27 -2.48 -0.34
C THR A 572 -37.29 -1.30 -0.35
N LEU A 573 -36.52 -1.10 0.72
CA LEU A 573 -35.56 0.01 0.86
C LEU A 573 -34.17 -0.36 0.35
N ILE A 574 -33.70 -1.57 0.68
CA ILE A 574 -32.30 -1.97 0.47
C ILE A 574 -32.14 -3.22 -0.40
N GLY A 575 -33.19 -4.01 -0.60
CA GLY A 575 -33.09 -5.38 -1.14
C GLY A 575 -32.61 -5.47 -2.58
N SER A 576 -32.78 -4.41 -3.38
CA SER A 576 -32.37 -4.38 -4.80
C SER A 576 -31.18 -3.47 -5.09
N THR A 577 -30.71 -2.70 -4.10
CA THR A 577 -29.65 -1.69 -4.28
C THR A 577 -28.51 -1.79 -3.26
N GLY A 578 -28.70 -2.58 -2.21
CA GLY A 578 -27.88 -2.52 -1.01
C GLY A 578 -28.09 -1.20 -0.27
N PHE A 579 -27.21 -0.89 0.68
CA PHE A 579 -27.17 0.42 1.32
C PHE A 579 -25.76 0.86 1.62
N ALA A 580 -25.54 2.18 1.56
CA ALA A 580 -24.24 2.76 1.85
C ALA A 580 -23.96 2.82 3.36
N TYR A 581 -22.72 2.54 3.75
CA TYR A 581 -22.27 2.61 5.14
C TYR A 581 -20.85 3.20 5.23
N THR A 582 -20.45 3.60 6.43
CA THR A 582 -19.08 4.03 6.74
C THR A 582 -18.41 2.88 7.46
N GLU A 583 -17.28 2.41 6.94
CA GLU A 583 -16.54 1.31 7.56
C GLU A 583 -16.02 1.69 8.94
N TRP A 584 -16.11 0.74 9.87
CA TRP A 584 -15.58 0.91 11.21
C TRP A 584 -14.18 0.30 11.29
N LEU A 585 -13.17 1.15 11.51
CA LEU A 585 -11.75 0.78 11.45
C LEU A 585 -11.14 0.41 12.82
N GLY A 586 -11.91 0.44 13.91
CA GLY A 586 -11.42 0.26 15.28
C GLY A 586 -11.52 1.53 16.09
#